data_AF-A0A6P7GIA5-F1
#
_entry.id   AF-A0A6P7GIA5-F1
#
_cell.length_a   1.000
_cell.length_b   1.000
_cell.length_c   1.000
_cell.angle_alpha   90.00
_cell.angle_beta   90.00
_cell.angle_gamma   90.00
#
_symmetry.space_group_name_H-M   'P 1'
#
loop_
_entity.id
_entity.type
_entity.pdbx_description
1 polymer ?
#
loop_
_entity_poly.entity_id
_entity_poly.type
_entity_poly.pdbx_seq_one_letter_code
_entity_poly.pdbx_strand_id
1 'polypeptide(L)'
;MAGKNYISAKNSVTRVGLYVAGFIKQLKENFGIRLEKVKFVGHSLGAHICGNSGAALGGKVDRIVGLDPAGPLFTVKNIDNRLDRSDAKFVQVIHTNGGTLGFRLAMGHAEYFPNEGESQPGCRWDMIGTCSHSRAYAYYSESLLRNFYARRCTDFKHYKKGNCNIVDANDFSAMGRFKVDYNARGSYYLLTNSKPPYYARG
;
A
#
# COMPACT_ATOMS: atom_id res chain seq x y z
N MET A 1 -23.30 16.38 11.44
CA MET A 1 -23.51 15.86 10.07
C MET A 1 -22.79 14.52 9.87
N ALA A 2 -23.00 13.57 10.78
CA ALA A 2 -22.26 12.31 10.85
C ALA A 2 -23.22 11.15 10.60
N GLY A 3 -23.27 10.73 9.34
CA GLY A 3 -23.97 9.55 8.87
C GLY A 3 -23.47 9.28 7.47
N LYS A 4 -22.21 8.84 7.33
CA LYS A 4 -21.55 8.79 6.01
C LYS A 4 -21.63 7.40 5.42
N ASN A 5 -22.54 7.25 4.46
CA ASN A 5 -22.52 6.22 3.44
C ASN A 5 -21.11 6.15 2.81
N TYR A 6 -20.61 4.92 2.55
CA TYR A 6 -19.33 4.68 1.89
C TYR A 6 -19.15 5.53 0.62
N ILE A 7 -20.22 5.73 -0.15
CA ILE A 7 -20.23 6.55 -1.37
C ILE A 7 -19.81 7.99 -1.05
N SER A 8 -20.34 8.59 0.02
CA SER A 8 -19.99 9.96 0.42
C SER A 8 -18.53 10.07 0.86
N ALA A 9 -18.02 9.06 1.58
CA ALA A 9 -16.61 9.01 1.97
C ALA A 9 -15.71 8.87 0.73
N LYS A 10 -16.03 7.94 -0.17
CA LYS A 10 -15.32 7.74 -1.43
C LYS A 10 -15.31 8.99 -2.30
N ASN A 11 -16.43 9.68 -2.44
CA ASN A 11 -16.53 10.92 -3.22
C ASN A 11 -15.73 12.08 -2.61
N SER A 12 -15.36 12.00 -1.32
CA SER A 12 -14.54 13.01 -0.66
C SER A 12 -13.03 12.80 -0.87
N VAL A 13 -12.59 11.62 -1.32
CA VAL A 13 -11.17 11.23 -1.40
C VAL A 13 -10.33 12.25 -2.16
N THR A 14 -10.71 12.59 -3.39
CA THR A 14 -9.97 13.55 -4.22
C THR A 14 -9.89 14.91 -3.55
N ARG A 15 -11.01 15.41 -3.02
CA ARG A 15 -11.06 16.72 -2.35
C ARG A 15 -10.15 16.76 -1.11
N VAL A 16 -10.17 15.70 -0.29
CA VAL A 16 -9.27 15.61 0.87
C VAL A 16 -7.82 15.51 0.43
N GLY A 17 -7.51 14.75 -0.63
CA GLY A 17 -6.18 14.69 -1.23
C GLY A 17 -5.65 16.06 -1.66
N LEU A 18 -6.49 16.89 -2.28
CA LEU A 18 -6.16 18.27 -2.65
C LEU A 18 -5.91 19.17 -1.43
N TYR A 19 -6.68 19.02 -0.36
CA TYR A 19 -6.42 19.77 0.89
C TYR A 19 -5.06 19.41 1.50
N VAL A 20 -4.73 18.12 1.57
CA VAL A 20 -3.43 17.66 2.06
C VAL A 20 -2.29 18.17 1.18
N ALA A 21 -2.44 18.13 -0.15
CA ALA A 21 -1.46 18.70 -1.07
C ALA A 21 -1.27 20.21 -0.87
N GLY A 22 -2.37 20.95 -0.69
CA GLY A 22 -2.32 22.38 -0.38
C GLY A 22 -1.56 22.69 0.90
N PHE A 23 -1.78 21.90 1.96
CA PHE A 23 -1.04 22.04 3.21
C PHE A 23 0.46 21.78 3.02
N ILE A 24 0.85 20.71 2.32
CA ILE A 24 2.27 20.43 2.03
C ILE A 24 2.90 21.50 1.15
N LYS A 25 2.14 22.07 0.21
CA LYS A 25 2.59 23.19 -0.62
C LYS A 25 2.89 24.44 0.22
N GLN A 26 2.02 24.77 1.17
CA GLN A 26 2.28 25.86 2.13
C GLN A 26 3.50 25.58 3.00
N LEU A 27 3.70 24.33 3.45
CA LEU A 27 4.90 23.95 4.19
C LEU A 27 6.19 24.12 3.36
N LYS A 28 6.14 23.81 2.07
CA LYS A 28 7.25 24.05 1.14
C LYS A 28 7.52 25.54 0.96
N GLU A 29 6.48 26.33 0.72
CA GLU A 29 6.59 27.77 0.41
C GLU A 29 7.03 28.59 1.63
N ASN A 30 6.49 28.28 2.82
CA ASN A 30 6.72 29.08 4.03
C ASN A 30 7.92 28.61 4.86
N PHE A 31 8.26 27.32 4.80
CA PHE A 31 9.30 26.73 5.65
C PHE A 31 10.40 26.00 4.88
N GLY A 32 10.37 26.04 3.53
CA GLY A 32 11.40 25.44 2.70
C GLY A 32 11.45 23.91 2.74
N ILE A 33 10.36 23.24 3.14
CA ILE A 33 10.30 21.77 3.15
C ILE A 33 10.43 21.25 1.71
N ARG A 34 11.42 20.38 1.50
CA ARG A 34 11.61 19.69 0.22
C ARG A 34 10.61 18.54 0.08
N LEU A 35 9.93 18.45 -1.07
CA LEU A 35 8.94 17.38 -1.33
C LEU A 35 9.59 15.99 -1.27
N GLU A 36 10.88 15.91 -1.61
CA GLU A 36 11.71 14.70 -1.52
C GLU A 36 11.95 14.22 -0.09
N LYS A 37 11.50 14.94 0.93
CA LYS A 37 11.48 14.49 2.33
C LYS A 37 10.07 14.08 2.79
N VAL A 38 9.03 14.38 2.00
CA VAL A 38 7.63 14.08 2.34
C VAL A 38 7.32 12.64 1.99
N LYS A 39 6.76 11.92 2.97
CA LYS A 39 6.38 10.51 2.86
C LYS A 39 4.93 10.40 3.26
N PHE A 40 4.12 9.77 2.43
CA PHE A 40 2.74 9.49 2.76
C PHE A 40 2.55 8.01 3.10
N VAL A 41 1.69 7.74 4.07
CA VAL A 41 1.24 6.40 4.43
C VAL A 41 -0.27 6.49 4.58
N GLY A 42 -1.00 5.71 3.79
CA GLY A 42 -2.46 5.77 3.75
C GLY A 42 -3.07 4.38 3.79
N HIS A 43 -4.04 4.16 4.67
CA HIS A 43 -4.81 2.92 4.75
C HIS A 43 -6.19 3.07 4.12
N SER A 44 -6.67 2.04 3.42
CA SER A 44 -8.01 2.04 2.83
C SER A 44 -8.23 3.24 1.88
N LEU A 45 -9.30 4.01 2.05
CA LEU A 45 -9.52 5.29 1.34
C LEU A 45 -8.36 6.29 1.51
N GLY A 46 -7.65 6.22 2.63
CA GLY A 46 -6.46 7.02 2.91
C GLY A 46 -5.32 6.77 1.91
N ALA A 47 -5.18 5.55 1.39
CA ALA A 47 -4.19 5.27 0.35
C ALA A 47 -4.43 6.11 -0.91
N HIS A 48 -5.70 6.23 -1.31
CA HIS A 48 -6.10 7.06 -2.45
C HIS A 48 -6.00 8.55 -2.14
N ILE A 49 -6.30 8.97 -0.90
CA ILE A 49 -6.04 10.36 -0.47
C ILE A 49 -4.56 10.69 -0.66
N CYS A 50 -3.66 9.81 -0.22
CA CYS A 50 -2.21 9.98 -0.40
C CYS A 50 -1.81 10.03 -1.88
N GLY A 51 -2.40 9.18 -2.73
CA GLY A 51 -2.21 9.21 -4.18
C GLY A 51 -2.61 10.55 -4.81
N ASN A 52 -3.86 10.97 -4.59
CA ASN A 52 -4.37 12.26 -5.06
C ASN A 52 -3.52 13.44 -4.55
N SER A 53 -3.02 13.38 -3.31
CA SER A 53 -2.09 14.39 -2.78
C SER A 53 -0.75 14.38 -3.51
N GLY A 54 -0.18 13.20 -3.76
CA GLY A 54 1.06 13.04 -4.49
C GLY A 54 0.97 13.55 -5.94
N ALA A 55 -0.10 13.18 -6.64
CA ALA A 55 -0.43 13.66 -7.98
C ALA A 55 -0.52 15.20 -8.02
N ALA A 56 -1.25 15.81 -7.08
CA ALA A 56 -1.37 17.27 -6.98
C ALA A 56 -0.05 17.98 -6.63
N LEU A 57 0.91 17.26 -6.02
CA LEU A 57 2.29 17.72 -5.78
C LEU A 57 3.24 17.38 -6.95
N GLY A 58 2.69 16.91 -8.07
CA GLY A 58 3.40 16.59 -9.31
C GLY A 58 4.22 15.29 -9.24
N GLY A 59 3.86 14.35 -8.37
CA GLY A 59 4.59 13.08 -8.21
C GLY A 59 5.95 13.22 -7.55
N LYS A 60 6.26 14.39 -6.97
CA LYS A 60 7.62 14.73 -6.49
C LYS A 60 7.91 14.31 -5.05
N VAL A 61 6.91 13.82 -4.33
CA VAL A 61 7.10 13.34 -2.96
C VAL A 61 8.01 12.11 -2.94
N ASP A 62 8.74 11.91 -1.83
CA ASP A 62 9.71 10.81 -1.68
C ASP A 62 9.07 9.45 -1.99
N ARG A 63 7.94 9.19 -1.32
CA ARG A 63 7.21 7.93 -1.49
C ARG A 63 5.80 7.97 -0.93
N ILE A 64 5.00 7.03 -1.41
CA ILE A 64 3.70 6.67 -0.83
C ILE A 64 3.73 5.18 -0.44
N VAL A 65 3.20 4.88 0.75
CA VAL A 65 2.88 3.53 1.20
C VAL A 65 1.36 3.38 1.23
N GLY A 66 0.81 2.58 0.31
CA GLY A 66 -0.60 2.18 0.30
C GLY A 66 -0.80 0.94 1.17
N LEU A 67 -1.61 1.07 2.22
CA LEU A 67 -1.93 -0.02 3.13
C LEU A 67 -3.34 -0.52 2.81
N ASP A 68 -3.42 -1.63 2.08
CA ASP A 68 -4.65 -2.24 1.56
C ASP A 68 -5.62 -1.19 0.99
N PRO A 69 -5.25 -0.50 -0.11
CA PRO A 69 -6.07 0.56 -0.70
C PRO A 69 -7.51 0.11 -0.94
N ALA A 70 -8.50 0.96 -0.73
CA ALA A 70 -9.90 0.56 -0.85
C ALA A 70 -10.26 0.09 -2.28
N GLY A 71 -10.93 -1.06 -2.38
CA GLY A 71 -11.40 -1.63 -3.64
C GLY A 71 -12.68 -0.97 -4.19
N PRO A 72 -13.77 -0.93 -3.40
CA PRO A 72 -15.08 -0.60 -3.95
C PRO A 72 -15.15 0.81 -4.57
N LEU A 73 -15.73 0.92 -5.76
CA LEU A 73 -15.88 2.16 -6.54
C LEU A 73 -14.58 2.80 -7.07
N PHE A 74 -13.44 2.11 -6.95
CA PHE A 74 -12.20 2.46 -7.64
C PHE A 74 -11.98 1.49 -8.81
N THR A 75 -11.31 1.94 -9.87
CA THR A 75 -11.05 1.11 -11.06
C THR A 75 -9.62 1.30 -11.55
N VAL A 76 -9.09 0.31 -12.24
CA VAL A 76 -7.73 0.40 -12.82
C VAL A 76 -7.63 1.54 -13.85
N LYS A 77 -8.71 1.81 -14.60
CA LYS A 77 -8.68 2.78 -15.70
C LYS A 77 -8.65 4.24 -15.23
N ASN A 78 -9.28 4.54 -14.11
CA ASN A 78 -9.36 5.92 -13.60
C ASN A 78 -8.24 6.15 -12.59
N ILE A 79 -7.07 6.59 -13.07
CA ILE A 79 -5.91 6.88 -12.22
C ILE A 79 -6.08 8.19 -11.44
N ASP A 80 -6.87 9.13 -11.96
CA ASP A 80 -7.04 10.48 -11.41
C ASP A 80 -7.71 10.52 -10.02
N ASN A 81 -8.38 9.45 -9.62
CA ASN A 81 -9.08 9.38 -8.34
C ASN A 81 -8.54 8.32 -7.37
N ARG A 82 -7.51 7.57 -7.74
CA ARG A 82 -6.94 6.49 -6.92
C ARG A 82 -5.44 6.70 -6.68
N LEU A 83 -4.84 5.73 -6.01
CA LEU A 83 -3.40 5.65 -5.89
C LEU A 83 -2.84 5.04 -7.18
N ASP A 84 -1.79 5.63 -7.72
CA ASP A 84 -1.05 5.16 -8.88
C ASP A 84 0.46 5.34 -8.68
N ARG A 85 1.27 4.57 -9.43
CA ARG A 85 2.74 4.64 -9.37
C ARG A 85 3.28 6.03 -9.67
N SER A 86 2.60 6.82 -10.50
CA SER A 86 3.03 8.17 -10.87
C SER A 86 2.88 9.21 -9.75
N ASP A 87 2.17 8.87 -8.66
CA ASP A 87 1.87 9.82 -7.58
C ASP A 87 3.06 10.13 -6.67
N ALA A 88 4.17 9.39 -6.78
CA ALA A 88 5.41 9.65 -6.04
C ALA A 88 6.62 9.08 -6.76
N LYS A 89 7.83 9.46 -6.30
CA LYS A 89 9.07 8.84 -6.79
C LYS A 89 9.13 7.33 -6.54
N PHE A 90 8.45 6.86 -5.51
CA PHE A 90 8.28 5.44 -5.23
C PHE A 90 6.93 5.17 -4.55
N VAL A 91 6.26 4.11 -4.97
CA VAL A 91 4.96 3.72 -4.43
C VAL A 91 5.05 2.24 -4.10
N GLN A 92 4.91 1.91 -2.81
CA GLN A 92 4.73 0.52 -2.40
C GLN A 92 3.31 0.31 -1.90
N VAL A 93 2.75 -0.86 -2.16
CA VAL A 93 1.41 -1.22 -1.70
C VAL A 93 1.48 -2.56 -0.99
N ILE A 94 0.76 -2.68 0.13
CA ILE A 94 0.61 -3.90 0.90
C ILE A 94 -0.85 -4.34 0.78
N HIS A 95 -1.10 -5.42 0.06
CA HIS A 95 -2.44 -5.99 -0.11
C HIS A 95 -2.67 -7.05 0.95
N THR A 96 -3.73 -6.90 1.75
CA THR A 96 -4.08 -7.89 2.78
C THR A 96 -5.51 -8.37 2.68
N ASN A 97 -6.39 -7.63 2.00
CA ASN A 97 -7.78 -8.00 1.79
C ASN A 97 -8.28 -7.68 0.37
N GLY A 98 -7.43 -7.93 -0.62
CA GLY A 98 -7.74 -7.76 -2.04
C GLY A 98 -9.00 -8.52 -2.45
N GLY A 99 -9.92 -7.84 -3.15
CA GLY A 99 -11.16 -8.44 -3.65
C GLY A 99 -12.34 -8.42 -2.67
N THR A 100 -12.12 -8.04 -1.41
CA THR A 100 -13.21 -7.79 -0.44
C THR A 100 -13.29 -6.29 -0.13
N LEU A 101 -12.50 -5.78 0.83
CA LEU A 101 -12.39 -4.34 1.08
C LEU A 101 -11.23 -3.70 0.33
N GLY A 102 -10.17 -4.47 0.06
CA GLY A 102 -8.95 -4.02 -0.60
C GLY A 102 -9.02 -4.12 -2.13
N PHE A 103 -8.28 -3.25 -2.80
CA PHE A 103 -8.08 -3.27 -4.23
C PHE A 103 -7.14 -4.41 -4.59
N ARG A 104 -7.56 -5.29 -5.50
CA ARG A 104 -6.84 -6.56 -5.79
C ARG A 104 -5.64 -6.39 -6.71
N LEU A 105 -5.68 -5.39 -7.60
CA LEU A 105 -4.73 -5.27 -8.71
C LEU A 105 -3.58 -4.33 -8.36
N ALA A 106 -2.42 -4.59 -8.97
CA ALA A 106 -1.22 -3.78 -8.82
C ALA A 106 -1.47 -2.32 -9.25
N MET A 107 -0.94 -1.37 -8.48
CA MET A 107 -1.08 0.08 -8.73
C MET A 107 0.15 0.91 -8.35
N GLY A 108 1.18 0.33 -7.74
CA GLY A 108 2.44 0.95 -7.38
C GLY A 108 3.63 0.47 -8.22
N HIS A 109 4.81 0.72 -7.67
CA HIS A 109 6.10 0.24 -8.17
C HIS A 109 6.40 -1.16 -7.63
N ALA A 110 6.20 -1.36 -6.33
CA ALA A 110 6.35 -2.65 -5.64
C ALA A 110 5.06 -3.01 -4.90
N GLU A 111 4.56 -4.20 -5.15
CA GLU A 111 3.34 -4.73 -4.55
C GLU A 111 3.72 -5.87 -3.60
N TYR A 112 3.18 -5.88 -2.40
CA TYR A 112 3.40 -6.96 -1.43
C TYR A 112 2.08 -7.64 -1.12
N PHE A 113 2.06 -8.96 -1.29
CA PHE A 113 0.89 -9.82 -1.10
C PHE A 113 1.19 -10.85 0.01
N PRO A 114 1.22 -10.43 1.29
CA PRO A 114 1.31 -11.36 2.42
C PRO A 114 0.15 -12.35 2.39
N ASN A 115 0.48 -13.65 2.44
CA ASN A 115 -0.49 -14.74 2.43
C ASN A 115 -1.52 -14.60 1.30
N GLU A 116 -1.05 -14.48 0.05
CA GLU A 116 -1.86 -14.24 -1.16
C GLU A 116 -2.45 -12.83 -1.30
N GLY A 117 -2.52 -12.07 -0.21
CA GLY A 117 -3.00 -10.69 -0.18
C GLY A 117 -4.52 -10.54 -0.13
N GLU A 118 -5.27 -11.63 0.08
CA GLU A 118 -6.75 -11.62 0.12
C GLU A 118 -7.31 -11.94 1.52
N SER A 119 -6.69 -12.88 2.24
CA SER A 119 -7.11 -13.29 3.58
C SER A 119 -5.89 -13.57 4.44
N GLN A 120 -5.95 -13.19 5.71
CA GLN A 120 -4.79 -13.19 6.58
C GLN A 120 -4.88 -14.20 7.72
N PRO A 121 -3.77 -14.86 8.08
CA PRO A 121 -3.72 -15.75 9.23
C PRO A 121 -4.23 -15.07 10.51
N GLY A 122 -5.07 -15.77 11.27
CA GLY A 122 -5.69 -15.26 12.50
C GLY A 122 -7.01 -14.50 12.30
N CYS A 123 -7.39 -14.18 11.06
CA CYS A 123 -8.67 -13.54 10.73
C CYS A 123 -9.77 -14.57 10.42
N ARG A 124 -10.12 -15.42 11.41
CA ARG A 124 -11.21 -16.40 11.24
C ARG A 124 -12.55 -15.69 11.20
N TRP A 125 -13.47 -16.17 10.35
CA TRP A 125 -14.83 -15.63 10.19
C TRP A 125 -14.92 -14.17 9.70
N ASP A 126 -13.89 -13.71 8.98
CA ASP A 126 -13.77 -12.34 8.48
C ASP A 126 -14.60 -12.10 7.21
N MET A 127 -15.91 -12.35 7.27
CA MET A 127 -16.82 -12.26 6.10
C MET A 127 -16.89 -10.84 5.51
N ILE A 128 -16.70 -9.82 6.34
CA ILE A 128 -16.71 -8.41 5.93
C ILE A 128 -15.29 -7.94 5.54
N GLY A 129 -14.25 -8.73 5.82
CA GLY A 129 -12.86 -8.43 5.48
C GLY A 129 -12.16 -7.45 6.43
N THR A 130 -12.83 -6.96 7.48
CA THR A 130 -12.29 -5.95 8.41
C THR A 130 -11.00 -6.37 9.12
N CYS A 131 -10.86 -7.64 9.49
CA CYS A 131 -9.65 -8.12 10.17
C CYS A 131 -8.47 -8.15 9.19
N SER A 132 -8.66 -8.77 8.03
CA SER A 132 -7.64 -8.88 6.98
C SER A 132 -7.28 -7.50 6.44
N HIS A 133 -8.24 -6.60 6.30
CA HIS A 133 -8.02 -5.21 5.88
C HIS A 133 -7.17 -4.44 6.89
N SER A 134 -7.36 -4.72 8.18
CA SER A 134 -6.58 -4.11 9.27
C SER A 134 -5.14 -4.64 9.36
N ARG A 135 -4.86 -5.82 8.80
CA ARG A 135 -3.50 -6.38 8.82
C ARG A 135 -2.47 -5.54 8.08
N ALA A 136 -2.87 -4.76 7.07
CA ALA A 136 -1.90 -3.95 6.33
C ALA A 136 -1.19 -2.93 7.22
N TYR A 137 -1.91 -2.21 8.08
CA TYR A 137 -1.26 -1.28 9.02
C TYR A 137 -0.54 -2.02 10.16
N ALA A 138 -1.04 -3.18 10.59
CA ALA A 138 -0.37 -4.00 11.60
C ALA A 138 1.00 -4.49 11.10
N TYR A 139 1.05 -5.10 9.91
CA TYR A 139 2.29 -5.54 9.29
C TYR A 139 3.23 -4.37 8.99
N TYR A 140 2.69 -3.25 8.48
CA TYR A 140 3.51 -2.06 8.27
C TYR A 140 4.16 -1.57 9.56
N SER A 141 3.40 -1.46 10.65
CA SER A 141 3.92 -1.02 11.94
C SER A 141 5.05 -1.91 12.46
N GLU A 142 4.90 -3.24 12.34
CA GLU A 142 5.93 -4.19 12.75
C GLU A 142 7.15 -4.16 11.81
N SER A 143 6.93 -3.90 10.52
CA SER A 143 7.99 -3.79 9.51
C SER A 143 8.97 -2.63 9.76
N LEU A 144 8.57 -1.65 10.58
CA LEU A 144 9.45 -0.54 10.96
C LEU A 144 10.60 -1.01 11.86
N LEU A 145 10.42 -2.13 12.57
CA LEU A 145 11.38 -2.67 13.54
C LEU A 145 12.01 -4.00 13.09
N ARG A 146 11.34 -4.75 12.21
CA ARG A 146 11.78 -6.06 11.73
C ARG A 146 11.55 -6.21 10.23
N ASN A 147 12.38 -6.99 9.56
CA ASN A 147 12.27 -7.17 8.12
C ASN A 147 11.23 -8.25 7.79
N PHE A 148 10.25 -7.88 6.97
CA PHE A 148 9.32 -8.80 6.32
C PHE A 148 9.87 -9.11 4.94
N TYR A 149 10.75 -10.10 4.84
CA TYR A 149 11.34 -10.49 3.55
C TYR A 149 10.28 -11.13 2.67
N ALA A 150 10.15 -10.60 1.47
CA ALA A 150 9.23 -11.06 0.45
C ALA A 150 10.00 -11.41 -0.81
N ARG A 151 9.56 -12.46 -1.51
CA ARG A 151 10.16 -12.95 -2.74
C ARG A 151 9.34 -12.51 -3.93
N ARG A 152 9.99 -11.95 -4.94
CA ARG A 152 9.34 -11.60 -6.20
C ARG A 152 8.87 -12.88 -6.90
N CYS A 153 7.65 -12.89 -7.39
CA CYS A 153 7.10 -14.04 -8.11
C CYS A 153 6.03 -13.59 -9.11
N THR A 154 5.64 -14.47 -10.02
CA THR A 154 4.52 -14.21 -10.96
C THR A 154 3.19 -14.20 -10.22
N ASP A 155 2.97 -15.20 -9.36
CA ASP A 155 1.78 -15.36 -8.54
C ASP A 155 2.06 -16.13 -7.24
N PHE A 156 1.08 -16.15 -6.35
CA PHE A 156 1.20 -16.83 -5.06
C PHE A 156 1.30 -18.36 -5.18
N LYS A 157 0.75 -18.96 -6.25
CA LYS A 157 0.81 -20.41 -6.49
C LYS A 157 2.23 -20.85 -6.83
N HIS A 158 2.94 -20.08 -7.65
CA HIS A 158 4.36 -20.28 -7.95
C HIS A 158 5.23 -20.03 -6.72
N TYR A 159 4.92 -18.98 -5.95
CA TYR A 159 5.60 -18.69 -4.70
C TYR A 159 5.52 -19.87 -3.71
N LYS A 160 4.32 -20.42 -3.47
CA LYS A 160 4.14 -21.58 -2.58
C LYS A 160 4.88 -22.83 -3.02
N LYS A 161 5.10 -23.00 -4.34
CA LYS A 161 5.86 -24.13 -4.90
C LYS A 161 7.37 -23.89 -4.90
N GLY A 162 7.84 -22.69 -4.55
CA GLY A 162 9.25 -22.29 -4.67
C GLY A 162 9.69 -21.96 -6.10
N ASN A 163 8.78 -22.03 -7.07
CA ASN A 163 9.05 -21.91 -8.51
C ASN A 163 8.93 -20.46 -9.00
N CYS A 164 9.61 -19.53 -8.35
CA CYS A 164 9.73 -18.16 -8.87
C CYS A 164 10.91 -18.13 -9.84
N ASN A 165 10.63 -18.35 -11.12
CA ASN A 165 11.60 -18.37 -12.23
C ASN A 165 12.09 -16.96 -12.60
N ILE A 166 12.35 -16.11 -11.60
CA ILE A 166 12.90 -14.77 -11.79
C ILE A 166 14.38 -14.89 -11.42
N VAL A 167 15.26 -14.47 -12.34
CA VAL A 167 16.71 -14.56 -12.21
C VAL A 167 17.24 -13.12 -12.23
N ASP A 168 16.90 -12.33 -11.22
CA ASP A 168 17.40 -10.96 -11.10
C ASP A 168 17.86 -10.68 -9.66
N ALA A 169 18.82 -9.76 -9.49
CA ALA A 169 19.32 -9.34 -8.18
C ALA A 169 18.24 -8.73 -7.23
N ASN A 170 17.04 -8.46 -7.74
CA ASN A 170 15.87 -7.95 -6.99
C ASN A 170 14.85 -9.05 -6.63
N ASP A 171 15.28 -10.31 -6.53
CA ASP A 171 14.41 -11.43 -6.16
C ASP A 171 13.81 -11.31 -4.76
N PHE A 172 14.45 -10.53 -3.88
CA PHE A 172 14.00 -10.30 -2.51
C PHE A 172 13.87 -8.81 -2.21
N SER A 173 12.80 -8.45 -1.53
CA SER A 173 12.61 -7.11 -0.99
C SER A 173 11.99 -7.20 0.40
N ALA A 174 12.29 -6.22 1.24
CA ALA A 174 11.67 -6.13 2.56
C ALA A 174 10.43 -5.22 2.50
N MET A 175 9.26 -5.80 2.74
CA MET A 175 7.97 -5.10 2.77
C MET A 175 7.96 -3.98 3.83
N GLY A 176 7.37 -2.84 3.50
CA GLY A 176 7.20 -1.72 4.43
C GLY A 176 8.50 -0.94 4.66
N ARG A 177 8.93 -0.86 5.93
CA ARG A 177 10.15 -0.19 6.43
C ARG A 177 10.19 1.34 6.28
N PHE A 178 11.10 1.95 7.05
CA PHE A 178 11.47 3.36 6.88
C PHE A 178 12.53 3.58 5.79
N LYS A 179 13.48 2.65 5.62
CA LYS A 179 14.42 2.65 4.49
C LYS A 179 13.92 1.64 3.46
N VAL A 180 13.31 2.15 2.40
CA VAL A 180 12.73 1.35 1.32
C VAL A 180 13.78 1.05 0.26
N ASP A 181 13.64 -0.08 -0.42
CA ASP A 181 14.38 -0.36 -1.63
C ASP A 181 13.68 0.28 -2.83
N TYR A 182 14.28 1.33 -3.38
CA TYR A 182 13.75 2.06 -4.54
C TYR A 182 13.92 1.27 -5.86
N ASN A 183 14.64 0.15 -5.87
CA ASN A 183 14.78 -0.74 -7.02
C ASN A 183 13.74 -1.86 -7.05
N ALA A 184 13.03 -2.08 -5.94
CA ALA A 184 11.97 -3.09 -5.87
C ALA A 184 10.89 -2.79 -6.91
N ARG A 185 10.68 -3.73 -7.84
CA ARG A 185 9.63 -3.65 -8.87
C ARG A 185 8.85 -4.95 -8.96
N GLY A 186 7.54 -4.83 -9.23
CA GLY A 186 6.65 -5.97 -9.43
C GLY A 186 6.03 -6.52 -8.14
N SER A 187 5.54 -7.76 -8.23
CA SER A 187 4.79 -8.42 -7.15
C SER A 187 5.68 -9.30 -6.28
N TYR A 188 5.61 -9.08 -4.97
CA TYR A 188 6.34 -9.80 -3.94
C TYR A 188 5.36 -10.54 -3.03
N TYR A 189 5.73 -11.76 -2.67
CA TYR A 189 4.91 -12.64 -1.84
C TYR A 189 5.70 -13.07 -0.61
N LEU A 190 4.99 -13.24 0.49
CA LEU A 190 5.54 -13.64 1.78
C LEU A 190 4.47 -14.35 2.62
N LEU A 191 4.90 -15.09 3.62
CA LEU A 191 4.03 -15.66 4.65
C LEU A 191 4.20 -14.91 5.97
N THR A 192 3.15 -14.85 6.78
CA THR A 192 3.17 -14.24 8.11
C THR A 192 2.52 -15.15 9.14
N ASN A 193 2.85 -14.94 10.41
CA ASN A 193 2.18 -15.63 11.52
C ASN A 193 0.74 -15.12 11.70
N SER A 194 -0.07 -15.86 12.45
CA SER A 194 -1.45 -15.49 12.80
C SER A 194 -1.57 -14.51 13.97
N LYS A 195 -0.49 -14.32 14.73
CA LYS A 195 -0.40 -13.43 15.90
C LYS A 195 0.95 -12.70 15.88
N PRO A 196 1.08 -11.54 16.55
CA PRO A 196 2.36 -10.87 16.69
C PRO A 196 3.37 -11.75 17.45
N PRO A 197 4.68 -11.70 17.11
CA PRO A 197 5.21 -11.04 15.93
C PRO A 197 4.74 -11.72 14.64
N TYR A 198 4.21 -10.93 13.70
CA TYR A 198 3.71 -11.42 12.42
C TYR A 198 4.83 -11.80 11.45
N TYR A 199 6.02 -11.22 11.56
CA TYR A 199 7.15 -11.63 10.72
C TYR A 199 7.39 -13.13 10.89
N ALA A 200 7.31 -13.89 9.80
CA ALA A 200 7.72 -15.29 9.83
C ALA A 200 9.25 -15.35 9.89
N ARG A 201 9.79 -16.12 10.84
CA ARG A 201 11.18 -16.57 10.75
C ARG A 201 11.17 -17.69 9.72
N GLY A 202 11.81 -17.45 8.57
CA GLY A 202 12.07 -18.51 7.59
C GLY A 202 12.90 -19.62 8.23
#